data_AF-A0A412DR25-F1
#
_entry.id   AF-A0A412DR25-F1
#
_cell.length_a   1.000
_cell.length_b   1.000
_cell.length_c   1.000
_cell.angle_alpha   90.00
_cell.angle_beta   90.00
_cell.angle_gamma   90.00
#
_symmetry.space_group_name_H-M   'P 1'
#
loop_
_entity.id
_entity.type
_entity.pdbx_description
1 polymer ?
#
loop_
_entity_poly.entity_id
_entity_poly.type
_entity_poly.pdbx_seq_one_letter_code
_entity_poly.pdbx_strand_id
1 'polypeptide(L)'
;MESILGNTRKADIVFYSSGRIDITSHIAKQLHLSRGDVLDIMSENGELYLYVRYRSPTGGRHEACVFPSNRQGKHFRASSKRLCSAILDVSGVTDKARLCVGEPKESQYHGTLLPIITKLLL
;
A
#
# COMPACT_ATOMS: atom_id res chain seq x y z
N MET A 1 14.24 -6.64 -29.88
CA MET A 1 12.89 -6.06 -30.08
C MET A 1 12.51 -5.39 -28.78
N GLU A 2 12.17 -4.11 -28.82
CA GLU A 2 11.75 -3.36 -27.63
C GLU A 2 10.28 -2.94 -27.79
N SER A 3 9.50 -3.05 -26.71
CA SER A 3 8.11 -2.62 -26.70
C SER A 3 8.03 -1.10 -26.70
N ILE A 4 7.28 -0.54 -27.67
CA ILE A 4 7.04 0.91 -27.76
C ILE A 4 6.21 1.43 -26.57
N LEU A 5 5.34 0.59 -26.01
CA LEU A 5 4.46 0.98 -24.90
C LEU A 5 5.08 0.73 -23.52
N GLY A 6 6.16 -0.05 -23.44
CA GLY A 6 6.74 -0.48 -22.17
C GLY A 6 5.69 -1.13 -21.25
N ASN A 7 5.85 -0.94 -19.93
CA ASN A 7 4.84 -1.31 -18.94
C ASN A 7 3.85 -0.17 -18.74
N THR A 8 2.61 -0.36 -19.20
CA THR A 8 1.54 0.62 -19.10
C THR A 8 0.69 0.50 -17.83
N ARG A 9 0.89 -0.56 -17.02
CA ARG A 9 0.09 -0.77 -15.82
C ARG A 9 0.39 0.31 -14.79
N LYS A 10 -0.65 1.02 -14.36
CA LYS A 10 -0.57 1.96 -13.25
C LYS A 10 -0.39 1.20 -11.93
N ALA A 11 0.56 1.63 -11.12
CA ALA A 11 0.76 1.07 -9.78
C ALA A 11 -0.45 1.30 -8.89
N ASP A 12 -0.76 0.30 -8.07
CA ASP A 12 -1.89 0.30 -7.14
C ASP A 12 -1.55 1.02 -5.84
N ILE A 13 -0.28 0.93 -5.43
CA ILE A 13 0.29 1.61 -4.27
C ILE A 13 1.74 2.04 -4.57
N VAL A 14 2.15 3.17 -4.02
CA VAL A 14 3.52 3.70 -4.19
C VAL A 14 4.11 4.06 -2.84
N PHE A 15 5.29 3.53 -2.55
CA PHE A 15 6.08 3.85 -1.37
C PHE A 15 7.27 4.71 -1.77
N TYR A 16 7.48 5.84 -1.08
CA TYR A 16 8.58 6.77 -1.37
C TYR A 16 9.62 6.74 -0.24
N SER A 17 10.88 6.98 -0.58
CA SER A 17 11.99 7.11 0.37
C SER A 17 11.77 8.19 1.45
N SER A 18 10.92 9.17 1.16
CA SER A 18 10.47 10.20 2.11
C SER A 18 9.56 9.67 3.22
N GLY A 19 9.04 8.44 3.10
CA GLY A 19 8.04 7.89 3.99
C GLY A 19 6.61 8.19 3.56
N ARG A 20 6.38 8.80 2.39
CA ARG A 20 5.03 8.96 1.82
C ARG A 20 4.56 7.63 1.24
N ILE A 21 3.27 7.35 1.39
CA ILE A 21 2.59 6.23 0.74
C ILE A 21 1.40 6.80 -0.04
N ASP A 22 1.39 6.63 -1.36
CA ASP A 22 0.23 7.00 -2.19
C ASP A 22 -0.61 5.74 -2.48
N ILE A 23 -1.91 5.82 -2.23
CA ILE A 23 -2.86 4.69 -2.32
C ILE A 23 -3.92 5.03 -3.37
N THR A 24 -4.06 4.18 -4.38
CA THR A 24 -5.07 4.38 -5.41
C THR A 24 -6.49 4.13 -4.88
N SER A 25 -7.49 4.56 -5.66
CA SER A 25 -8.90 4.41 -5.29
C SER A 25 -9.35 2.96 -5.39
N HIS A 26 -8.67 2.17 -6.21
CA HIS A 26 -8.91 0.74 -6.30
C HIS A 26 -8.60 0.05 -4.98
N ILE A 27 -7.41 0.30 -4.43
CA ILE A 27 -6.99 -0.21 -3.12
C ILE A 27 -7.83 0.36 -1.98
N ALA A 28 -8.13 1.66 -2.03
CA ALA A 28 -9.00 2.27 -1.03
C ALA A 28 -10.39 1.62 -0.99
N LYS A 29 -10.93 1.23 -2.15
CA LYS A 29 -12.21 0.52 -2.24
C LYS A 29 -12.11 -0.90 -1.70
N GLN A 30 -11.07 -1.66 -2.09
CA GLN A 30 -10.87 -3.03 -1.63
C GLN A 30 -10.70 -3.11 -0.10
N LEU A 31 -9.94 -2.19 0.49
CA LEU A 31 -9.75 -2.13 1.95
C LEU A 31 -10.86 -1.36 2.68
N HIS A 32 -11.86 -0.84 1.98
CA HIS A 32 -12.89 0.03 2.57
C HIS A 32 -12.30 1.18 3.40
N LEU A 33 -11.26 1.84 2.90
CA LEU A 33 -10.52 2.86 3.66
C LEU A 33 -11.38 4.07 4.00
N SER A 34 -11.27 4.48 5.25
CA SER A 34 -11.81 5.73 5.77
C SER A 34 -10.69 6.63 6.28
N ARG A 35 -10.97 7.94 6.35
CA ARG A 35 -10.04 8.89 6.99
C ARG A 35 -9.80 8.47 8.44
N GLY A 36 -8.52 8.38 8.81
CA GLY A 36 -8.09 8.00 10.15
C GLY A 36 -7.74 6.52 10.30
N ASP A 37 -8.08 5.66 9.32
CA ASP A 37 -7.66 4.26 9.33
C ASP A 37 -6.12 4.16 9.37
N VAL A 38 -5.59 3.10 9.96
CA VAL A 38 -4.14 2.88 10.07
C VAL A 38 -3.78 1.64 9.26
N LEU A 39 -2.85 1.81 8.32
CA LEU A 39 -2.33 0.71 7.52
C LEU A 39 -1.14 0.05 8.19
N ASP A 40 -0.97 -1.24 7.91
CA ASP A 40 0.25 -1.97 8.22
C ASP A 40 0.52 -3.00 7.12
N ILE A 41 1.73 -3.56 7.14
CA ILE A 41 2.17 -4.60 6.21
C ILE A 41 2.61 -5.80 7.02
N MET A 42 1.94 -6.93 6.82
CA MET A 42 2.31 -8.20 7.43
C MET A 42 3.18 -9.01 6.45
N SER A 43 4.11 -9.79 6.97
CA SER A 43 4.81 -10.81 6.19
C SER A 43 4.37 -12.20 6.63
N GLU A 44 3.99 -13.04 5.67
CA GLU A 44 3.61 -14.43 5.90
C GLU A 44 4.13 -15.28 4.74
N ASN A 45 4.87 -16.36 5.04
CA ASN A 45 5.41 -17.30 4.05
C ASN A 45 6.20 -16.65 2.88
N GLY A 46 6.88 -15.53 3.14
CA GLY A 46 7.65 -14.80 2.13
C GLY A 46 6.83 -13.84 1.26
N GLU A 47 5.51 -13.76 1.46
CA GLU A 47 4.65 -12.77 0.85
C GLU A 47 4.41 -11.59 1.80
N LEU A 48 4.10 -10.43 1.23
CA LEU A 48 3.75 -9.22 1.98
C LEU A 48 2.27 -8.88 1.76
N TYR A 49 1.57 -8.54 2.83
CA TYR A 49 0.14 -8.24 2.81
C TYR A 49 -0.14 -6.86 3.39
N LEU A 50 -0.72 -5.98 2.58
CA LEU A 50 -1.27 -4.71 3.03
C LEU A 50 -2.64 -4.95 3.68
N TYR A 51 -2.87 -4.37 4.85
CA TYR A 51 -4.16 -4.47 5.52
C TYR A 51 -4.42 -3.25 6.41
N VAL A 52 -5.65 -3.14 6.90
CA VAL A 52 -6.03 -2.10 7.86
C VAL A 52 -5.86 -2.65 9.27
N ARG A 53 -4.84 -2.16 9.97
CA ARG A 53 -4.53 -2.56 11.35
C ARG A 53 -5.52 -2.00 12.35
N TYR A 54 -5.89 -0.73 12.18
CA TYR A 54 -6.89 -0.08 13.03
C TYR A 54 -7.88 0.70 12.18
N ARG A 55 -9.17 0.54 12.50
CA ARG A 55 -10.24 1.35 11.91
C ARG A 55 -10.44 2.63 12.71
N SER A 56 -10.71 3.71 12.00
CA SER A 56 -11.10 4.99 12.57
C SER A 56 -12.45 4.88 13.32
N PRO A 57 -12.65 5.59 14.45
CA PRO A 57 -11.69 6.49 15.09
C PRO A 57 -10.62 5.73 15.88
N THR A 58 -9.35 6.09 15.68
CA THR A 58 -8.23 5.56 16.48
C THR A 58 -7.89 6.53 17.61
N GLY A 59 -7.69 6.03 18.83
CA GLY A 59 -7.17 6.84 19.93
C GLY A 59 -5.70 7.22 19.71
N GLY A 60 -5.38 8.52 19.70
CA GLY A 60 -4.00 9.02 19.59
C GLY A 60 -3.45 9.15 18.16
N ARG A 61 -2.17 9.53 18.06
CA ARG A 61 -1.46 9.70 16.78
C ARG A 61 -0.80 8.39 16.37
N HIS A 62 -1.20 7.86 15.22
CA HIS A 62 -0.64 6.64 14.64
C HIS A 62 0.24 6.95 13.42
N GLU A 63 1.37 6.27 13.32
CA GLU A 63 2.10 6.16 12.05
C GLU A 63 1.22 5.45 11.02
N ALA A 64 1.41 5.69 9.72
CA ALA A 64 0.62 5.10 8.64
C ALA A 64 -0.89 5.39 8.69
N CYS A 65 -1.30 6.43 9.43
CA CYS A 65 -2.66 6.94 9.42
C CYS A 65 -3.02 7.49 8.03
N VAL A 66 -4.22 7.14 7.59
CA VAL A 66 -4.75 7.36 6.24
C VAL A 66 -5.52 8.67 6.17
N PHE A 67 -5.23 9.50 5.16
CA PHE A 67 -5.92 10.75 4.89
C PHE A 67 -6.20 10.92 3.40
N PRO A 68 -7.35 11.54 3.02
CA PRO A 68 -7.64 11.83 1.62
C PRO A 68 -6.54 12.70 1.00
N SER A 69 -6.10 12.33 -0.19
CA SER A 69 -5.07 13.08 -0.93
C SER A 69 -5.54 14.47 -1.39
N ASN A 70 -6.86 14.65 -1.55
CA ASN A 70 -7.54 15.91 -1.81
C ASN A 70 -9.01 15.82 -1.31
N ARG A 71 -9.74 16.95 -1.30
CA ARG A 71 -11.05 17.07 -0.61
C ARG A 71 -12.16 16.18 -1.18
N GLN A 72 -12.10 15.79 -2.46
CA GLN A 72 -13.15 15.01 -3.15
C GLN A 72 -12.66 13.67 -3.71
N GLY A 73 -11.36 13.38 -3.56
CA GLY A 73 -10.70 12.26 -4.21
C GLY A 73 -10.89 10.99 -3.42
N LYS A 74 -11.03 9.89 -4.16
CA LYS A 74 -11.08 8.52 -3.60
C LYS A 74 -9.68 7.92 -3.43
N HIS A 75 -8.63 8.72 -3.65
CA HIS A 75 -7.24 8.33 -3.43
C HIS A 75 -6.80 8.82 -2.06
N PHE A 76 -6.03 7.99 -1.40
CA PHE A 76 -5.57 8.24 -0.05
C PHE A 76 -4.05 8.35 0.00
N ARG A 77 -3.57 8.95 1.08
CA ARG A 77 -2.17 8.94 1.46
C ARG A 77 -2.03 8.46 2.89
N ALA A 78 -0.89 7.87 3.16
CA ALA A 78 -0.40 7.61 4.49
C ALA A 78 1.06 8.02 4.57
N SER A 79 1.63 8.04 5.78
CA SER A 79 3.07 8.23 5.94
C SER A 79 3.65 7.30 6.99
N SER A 80 4.68 6.56 6.59
CA SER A 80 5.52 5.75 7.46
C SER A 80 6.90 5.60 6.83
N LYS A 81 7.93 6.12 7.51
CA LYS A 81 9.33 5.95 7.06
C LYS A 81 9.71 4.47 7.11
N ARG A 82 9.25 3.78 8.16
CA ARG A 82 9.57 2.38 8.42
C ARG A 82 8.98 1.44 7.37
N LEU A 83 7.68 1.56 7.06
CA LEU A 83 7.06 0.74 6.01
C LEU A 83 7.68 1.03 4.64
N CYS A 84 7.94 2.30 4.32
CA CYS A 84 8.57 2.65 3.05
C CYS A 84 9.97 2.05 2.93
N SER A 85 10.82 2.19 3.95
CA SER A 85 12.17 1.60 3.93
C SER A 85 12.12 0.09 3.73
N ALA A 86 11.30 -0.63 4.51
CA ALA A 86 11.18 -2.09 4.37
C ALA A 86 10.74 -2.52 2.96
N ILE A 87 9.78 -1.80 2.36
CA ILE A 87 9.32 -2.11 1.00
C ILE A 87 10.36 -1.78 -0.06
N LEU A 88 11.07 -0.65 0.08
CA LEU A 88 12.15 -0.27 -0.83
C LEU A 88 13.27 -1.31 -0.81
N ASP A 89 13.67 -1.76 0.38
CA ASP A 89 14.70 -2.78 0.59
C ASP A 89 14.31 -4.11 -0.08
N VAL A 90 13.09 -4.61 0.18
CA VAL A 90 12.59 -5.85 -0.43
C VAL A 90 12.43 -5.73 -1.95
N SER A 91 12.12 -4.52 -2.45
CA SER A 91 11.96 -4.25 -3.88
C SER A 91 13.28 -3.94 -4.59
N GLY A 92 14.40 -3.81 -3.87
CA GLY A 92 15.71 -3.49 -4.45
C GLY A 92 15.80 -2.11 -5.10
N VAL A 93 15.02 -1.12 -4.64
CA VAL A 93 14.97 0.24 -5.19
C VAL A 93 15.18 1.29 -4.10
N THR A 94 15.73 2.46 -4.45
CA THR A 94 16.14 3.47 -3.46
C THR A 94 15.21 4.68 -3.36
N ASP A 95 14.62 5.13 -4.48
CA ASP A 95 13.77 6.34 -4.50
C ASP A 95 12.31 6.04 -4.18
N LYS A 96 11.69 5.14 -4.97
CA LYS A 96 10.29 4.76 -4.80
C LYS A 96 10.00 3.36 -5.35
N ALA A 97 9.14 2.62 -4.67
CA ALA A 97 8.58 1.36 -5.14
C ALA A 97 7.16 1.58 -5.66
N ARG A 98 6.92 1.22 -6.94
CA ARG A 98 5.62 1.31 -7.60
C ARG A 98 5.08 -0.10 -7.75
N LEU A 99 4.15 -0.49 -6.89
CA LEU A 99 3.79 -1.89 -6.73
C LEU A 99 2.35 -2.15 -7.15
N CYS A 100 2.17 -3.34 -7.70
CA CYS A 100 0.88 -3.92 -7.99
C CYS A 100 0.39 -4.68 -6.76
N VAL A 101 -0.92 -4.78 -6.63
CA VAL A 101 -1.56 -5.60 -5.61
C VAL A 101 -2.29 -6.75 -6.28
N GLY A 102 -2.26 -7.92 -5.64
CA GLY A 102 -2.95 -9.13 -6.06
C GLY A 102 -4.41 -9.18 -5.62
N GLU A 103 -5.04 -10.34 -5.81
CA GLU A 103 -6.43 -10.53 -5.40
C GLU A 103 -6.58 -10.52 -3.86
N PRO A 104 -7.64 -9.90 -3.32
CA PRO A 104 -7.90 -9.87 -1.89
C PRO A 104 -8.06 -11.27 -1.29
N LYS A 105 -7.53 -11.45 -0.07
CA LYS A 105 -7.75 -12.64 0.77
C LYS A 105 -8.41 -12.20 2.07
N GLU A 106 -9.40 -12.95 2.54
CA GLU A 106 -10.03 -12.66 3.83
C GLU A 106 -9.32 -13.39 4.97
N SER A 107 -9.02 -12.67 6.04
CA SER A 107 -8.43 -13.18 7.27
C SER A 107 -9.41 -13.05 8.43
N GLN A 108 -9.51 -14.11 9.25
CA GLN A 108 -10.32 -14.10 10.46
C GLN A 108 -9.88 -13.01 11.46
N TYR A 109 -8.60 -12.67 11.49
CA TYR A 109 -8.02 -11.76 12.49
C TYR A 109 -7.75 -10.35 11.97
N HIS A 110 -7.51 -10.21 10.66
CA HIS A 110 -7.05 -8.95 10.06
C HIS A 110 -8.01 -8.40 8.99
N GLY A 111 -9.13 -9.06 8.72
CA GLY A 111 -10.05 -8.72 7.64
C GLY A 111 -9.41 -8.89 6.28
N THR A 112 -9.71 -8.00 5.34
CA THR A 112 -9.18 -8.04 3.99
C THR A 112 -7.66 -7.80 3.95
N LEU A 113 -6.93 -8.80 3.45
CA LEU A 113 -5.51 -8.78 3.17
C LEU A 113 -5.27 -8.61 1.67
N LEU A 114 -4.38 -7.70 1.31
CA LEU A 114 -4.03 -7.40 -0.07
C LEU A 114 -2.56 -7.77 -0.34
N PRO A 115 -2.29 -8.82 -1.14
CA PRO A 115 -0.92 -9.23 -1.45
C PRO A 115 -0.18 -8.14 -2.24
N ILE A 116 0.99 -7.72 -1.77
CA ILE A 116 1.86 -6.78 -2.46
C ILE A 116 2.84 -7.55 -3.34
N ILE A 117 2.81 -7.29 -4.65
CA ILE A 117 3.69 -7.96 -5.62
C ILE A 117 5.02 -7.20 -5.68
N THR A 118 6.02 -7.67 -4.92
CA THR A 118 7.37 -7.07 -4.85
C THR A 118 8.37 -7.67 -5.84
N LYS A 119 8.08 -8.84 -6.40
CA LYS A 119 8.83 -9.45 -7.51
C LYS A 119 7.88 -9.68 -8.68
N LEU A 120 8.02 -8.90 -9.75
CA LEU A 120 7.51 -9.32 -11.05
C LEU A 120 8.46 -10.43 -11.52
N LEU A 121 8.00 -11.68 -11.53
CA LEU A 121 8.63 -12.70 -12.36
C LEU A 121 8.45 -12.21 -13.81
N LEU A 122 9.48 -11.56 -14.33
CA LEU A 122 9.64 -11.24 -15.76
C LEU A 122 10.34 -12.43 -16.43
#